data_AF-A0A9E6CN05-F1
#
_entry.id   AF-A0A9E6CN05-F1
#
_cell.length_a   1.000
_cell.length_b   1.000
_cell.length_c   1.000
_cell.angle_alpha   90.00
_cell.angle_beta   90.00
_cell.angle_gamma   90.00
#
_symmetry.space_group_name_H-M   'P 1'
#
loop_
_entity.id
_entity.type
_entity.pdbx_description
1 polymer ?
#
loop_
_entity_poly.entity_id
_entity_poly.type
_entity_poly.pdbx_seq_one_letter_code
_entity_poly.pdbx_strand_id
1 'polypeptide(L)'
;MRKRIVYSVLAIWIFFWILFFARGLYKGNLRKYRALLSRSAEARISYIIGAEFHSFLKEAMDMMPKDATYRIASERKPIDRYRIIYYLYPRKISNEPDYNIYYKGGQYILRKL
;
A
#
# COMPACT_ATOMS: atom_id res chain seq x y z
N MET A 1 46.43 3.09 -27.51
CA MET A 1 45.76 4.31 -27.01
C MET A 1 44.24 4.31 -27.18
N ARG A 2 43.68 3.96 -28.37
CA ARG A 2 42.21 3.91 -28.60
C ARG A 2 41.39 3.16 -27.53
N LYS A 3 41.85 1.98 -27.09
CA LYS A 3 41.14 1.19 -26.06
C LYS A 3 41.01 1.94 -24.72
N ARG A 4 42.06 2.66 -24.28
CA ARG A 4 42.03 3.43 -23.03
C ARG A 4 41.02 4.57 -23.08
N ILE A 5 40.93 5.27 -24.21
CA ILE A 5 39.96 6.36 -24.41
C ILE A 5 38.52 5.82 -24.33
N VAL A 6 38.26 4.68 -24.97
CA VAL A 6 36.94 4.03 -24.93
C VAL A 6 36.56 3.63 -23.50
N TYR A 7 37.47 3.03 -22.73
CA TYR A 7 37.22 2.70 -21.32
C TYR A 7 36.97 3.94 -20.45
N SER A 8 37.69 5.03 -20.66
CA SER A 8 37.48 6.28 -19.93
C SER A 8 36.10 6.89 -20.24
N VAL A 9 35.68 6.90 -21.50
CA VAL A 9 34.35 7.38 -21.89
C VAL A 9 33.25 6.50 -21.31
N LEU A 10 33.41 5.17 -21.36
CA LEU A 10 32.47 4.22 -20.73
C LEU A 10 32.38 4.41 -19.21
N ALA A 11 33.51 4.58 -18.53
CA ALA A 11 33.53 4.80 -17.08
C ALA A 11 32.79 6.08 -16.69
N ILE A 12 33.03 7.18 -17.41
CA ILE A 12 32.33 8.46 -17.20
C ILE A 12 30.84 8.31 -17.50
N TRP A 13 30.47 7.61 -18.56
CA TRP A 13 29.08 7.36 -18.93
C TRP A 13 28.35 6.55 -17.86
N ILE A 14 28.93 5.44 -17.40
CA ILE A 14 28.38 4.62 -16.30
C ILE A 14 28.25 5.46 -15.02
N PHE A 15 29.24 6.30 -14.71
CA PHE A 15 29.20 7.17 -13.53
C PHE A 15 28.02 8.15 -13.59
N PHE A 16 27.76 8.78 -14.74
CA PHE A 16 26.59 9.65 -14.92
C PHE A 16 25.27 8.89 -14.78
N TRP A 17 25.17 7.66 -15.28
CA TRP A 17 23.99 6.82 -15.08
C TRP A 17 23.75 6.50 -13.60
N ILE A 18 24.80 6.13 -12.85
CA ILE A 18 24.69 5.88 -11.41
C ILE A 18 24.16 7.13 -10.69
N LEU A 19 24.68 8.32 -11.02
CA LEU A 19 24.20 9.57 -10.45
C LEU A 19 22.74 9.87 -10.80
N PHE A 20 22.32 9.56 -12.03
CA PHE A 20 20.93 9.75 -12.48
C PHE A 20 19.97 8.82 -11.73
N PHE A 21 20.33 7.54 -11.58
CA PHE A 21 19.58 6.56 -10.79
C PHE A 21 19.53 6.95 -9.30
N ALA A 22 20.66 7.35 -8.73
CA ALA A 22 20.74 7.81 -7.34
C ALA A 22 19.84 9.04 -7.10
N ARG A 23 19.85 10.01 -8.04
CA ARG A 23 18.99 11.20 -7.98
C ARG A 23 17.51 10.82 -8.10
N GLY A 24 17.16 9.84 -8.93
CA GLY A 24 15.79 9.31 -9.04
C GLY A 24 15.30 8.65 -7.75
N LEU A 25 16.16 7.88 -7.08
CA LEU A 25 15.87 7.26 -5.79
C LEU A 25 15.73 8.30 -4.65
N TYR A 26 16.59 9.32 -4.64
CA TYR A 26 16.57 10.40 -3.66
C TYR A 26 15.35 11.33 -3.80
N LYS A 27 14.85 11.57 -5.02
CA LYS A 27 13.83 12.59 -5.28
C LYS A 27 12.42 12.30 -4.75
N GLY A 28 12.14 11.20 -4.07
CA GLY A 28 10.81 11.10 -3.45
C GLY A 28 10.46 9.88 -2.62
N ASN A 29 11.17 8.76 -2.73
CA ASN A 29 10.62 7.53 -2.15
C ASN A 29 11.58 6.68 -1.31
N LEU A 30 12.87 7.00 -1.17
CA LEU A 30 13.77 6.18 -0.32
C LEU A 30 13.27 6.02 1.12
N ARG A 31 12.73 7.07 1.76
CA ARG A 31 12.09 6.96 3.09
C ARG A 31 10.82 6.10 3.07
N LYS A 32 10.00 6.18 2.01
CA LYS A 32 8.77 5.38 1.88
C LYS A 32 9.09 3.92 1.60
N TYR A 33 10.06 3.63 0.73
CA TYR A 33 10.56 2.28 0.47
C TYR A 33 11.23 1.67 1.70
N ARG A 34 12.05 2.44 2.43
CA ARG A 34 12.65 1.97 3.68
C ARG A 34 11.57 1.67 4.73
N ALA A 35 10.56 2.53 4.87
CA ALA A 35 9.42 2.30 5.76
C ALA A 35 8.60 1.07 5.35
N LEU A 36 8.47 0.78 4.06
CA LEU A 36 7.80 -0.42 3.56
C LEU A 36 8.64 -1.69 3.75
N LEU A 37 9.97 -1.62 3.65
CA LEU A 37 10.85 -2.79 3.76
C LEU A 37 11.20 -3.15 5.21
N SER A 38 11.29 -2.16 6.11
CA SER A 38 11.71 -2.38 7.50
C SER A 38 10.56 -2.72 8.48
N ARG A 39 9.31 -2.74 8.01
CA ARG A 39 8.13 -2.96 8.85
C ARG A 39 7.65 -4.42 8.75
N SER A 40 7.07 -4.94 9.83
CA SER A 40 6.29 -6.17 9.80
C SER A 40 5.17 -6.07 8.75
N ALA A 41 4.63 -7.19 8.27
CA ALA A 41 3.56 -7.19 7.27
C ALA A 41 2.41 -6.26 7.70
N GLU A 42 2.01 -6.34 8.96
CA GLU A 42 0.95 -5.53 9.56
C GLU A 42 1.30 -4.03 9.65
N ALA A 43 2.53 -3.68 10.01
CA ALA A 43 2.95 -2.28 10.06
C ALA A 43 3.09 -1.65 8.67
N ARG A 44 3.27 -2.45 7.60
CA ARG A 44 3.16 -1.97 6.21
C ARG A 44 1.70 -1.72 5.84
N ILE A 45 0.80 -2.62 6.21
CA ILE A 45 -0.65 -2.46 5.96
C ILE A 45 -1.13 -1.15 6.60
N SER A 46 -0.87 -0.97 7.90
CA SER A 46 -1.20 0.24 8.65
C SER A 46 -0.62 1.51 8.02
N TYR A 47 0.59 1.45 7.47
CA TYR A 47 1.21 2.58 6.76
C TYR A 47 0.51 2.91 5.44
N ILE A 48 0.11 1.90 4.66
CA ILE A 48 -0.47 2.07 3.33
C ILE A 48 -1.91 2.58 3.43
N ILE A 49 -2.70 2.02 4.34
CA ILE A 49 -4.13 2.34 4.44
C ILE A 49 -4.44 3.47 5.42
N GLY A 50 -3.47 3.86 6.24
CA GLY A 50 -3.63 4.79 7.34
C GLY A 50 -3.90 4.06 8.65
N ALA A 51 -3.25 4.51 9.72
CA ALA A 51 -3.32 3.85 11.02
C ALA A 51 -4.75 3.78 11.57
N GLU A 52 -5.52 4.85 11.41
CA GLU A 52 -6.92 4.93 11.88
C GLU A 52 -7.82 3.93 11.16
N PHE A 53 -7.72 3.82 9.83
CA PHE A 53 -8.53 2.85 9.09
C PHE A 53 -8.13 1.41 9.40
N HIS A 54 -6.84 1.17 9.60
CA HIS A 54 -6.35 -0.14 10.00
C HIS A 54 -6.90 -0.58 11.36
N SER A 55 -6.88 0.31 12.36
CA SER A 55 -7.47 0.02 13.67
C SER A 55 -8.98 -0.23 13.56
N PHE A 56 -9.69 0.63 12.83
CA PHE A 56 -11.13 0.45 12.60
C PHE A 56 -11.45 -0.89 11.92
N LEU A 57 -10.69 -1.29 10.90
CA LEU A 57 -10.90 -2.56 10.21
C LEU A 57 -10.72 -3.76 11.15
N LYS A 58 -9.71 -3.73 12.01
CA LYS A 58 -9.51 -4.77 13.03
C LYS A 58 -10.70 -4.85 13.97
N GLU A 59 -11.13 -3.72 14.52
CA GLU A 59 -12.29 -3.65 15.42
C GLU A 59 -13.56 -4.14 14.72
N ALA A 60 -13.83 -3.70 13.50
CA ALA A 60 -14.97 -4.14 12.71
C ALA A 60 -14.92 -5.65 12.47
N MET A 61 -13.74 -6.21 12.18
CA MET A 61 -13.57 -7.65 12.00
C MET A 61 -13.78 -8.44 13.30
N ASP A 62 -13.33 -7.93 14.43
CA ASP A 62 -13.52 -8.59 15.74
C ASP A 62 -15.00 -8.60 16.15
N MET A 63 -15.76 -7.58 15.73
CA MET A 63 -17.22 -7.51 15.96
C MET A 63 -18.05 -8.37 14.99
N MET A 64 -17.50 -8.73 13.83
CA MET A 64 -18.21 -9.52 12.82
C MET A 64 -18.07 -11.03 13.07
N PRO A 65 -19.15 -11.82 12.90
CA PRO A 65 -19.07 -13.28 12.90
C PRO A 65 -18.02 -13.82 11.92
N LYS A 66 -17.38 -14.95 12.24
CA LYS A 66 -16.27 -15.52 11.43
C LYS A 66 -16.67 -15.81 9.98
N ASP A 67 -17.92 -16.20 9.75
CA ASP A 67 -18.47 -16.53 8.43
C ASP A 67 -19.17 -15.36 7.73
N ALA A 68 -19.25 -14.20 8.40
CA ALA A 68 -19.90 -13.03 7.83
C ALA A 68 -19.12 -12.50 6.62
N THR A 69 -19.89 -12.17 5.58
CA THR A 69 -19.38 -11.55 4.38
C THR A 69 -19.44 -10.03 4.51
N TYR A 70 -18.50 -9.33 3.90
CA TYR A 70 -18.52 -7.87 3.91
C TYR A 70 -18.10 -7.27 2.57
N ARG A 71 -18.48 -6.01 2.38
CA ARG A 71 -18.02 -5.17 1.26
C ARG A 71 -17.54 -3.84 1.78
N ILE A 72 -16.51 -3.32 1.13
CA ILE A 72 -16.01 -1.98 1.39
C ILE A 72 -16.54 -1.04 0.33
N ALA A 73 -17.24 0.00 0.77
CA ALA A 73 -17.70 1.08 -0.09
C ALA A 73 -16.95 2.37 0.27
N SER A 74 -16.57 3.17 -0.74
CA SER A 74 -15.92 4.46 -0.52
C SER A 74 -16.52 5.48 -1.48
N GLU A 75 -16.88 6.66 -0.96
CA GLU A 75 -17.38 7.78 -1.76
C GLU A 75 -16.24 8.59 -2.41
N ARG A 76 -14.98 8.49 -1.94
CA ARG A 76 -13.93 9.47 -2.30
C ARG A 76 -12.77 8.95 -3.16
N LYS A 77 -12.48 7.65 -3.28
CA LYS A 77 -11.38 7.11 -4.12
C LYS A 77 -11.63 5.66 -4.56
N PRO A 78 -11.07 5.21 -5.71
CA PRO A 78 -11.33 3.87 -6.23
C PRO A 78 -10.85 2.81 -5.24
N ILE A 79 -11.81 2.02 -4.78
CA ILE A 79 -11.70 0.82 -3.96
C ILE A 79 -10.58 -0.13 -4.43
N ASP A 80 -10.19 -0.05 -5.70
CA ASP A 80 -9.16 -0.88 -6.33
C ASP A 80 -7.76 -0.71 -5.72
N ARG A 81 -7.42 0.46 -5.14
CA ARG A 81 -6.15 0.60 -4.38
C ARG A 81 -6.15 -0.16 -3.07
N TYR A 82 -7.31 -0.36 -2.46
CA TYR A 82 -7.44 -1.07 -1.18
C TYR A 82 -7.53 -2.58 -1.40
N ARG A 83 -8.13 -3.04 -2.51
CA ARG A 83 -8.25 -4.46 -2.91
C ARG A 83 -6.92 -5.21 -2.94
N ILE A 84 -5.82 -4.54 -3.31
CA ILE A 84 -4.46 -5.13 -3.32
C ILE A 84 -3.98 -5.55 -1.90
N ILE A 85 -4.56 -4.98 -0.85
CA ILE A 85 -4.17 -5.18 0.55
C ILE A 85 -5.02 -6.30 1.20
N TYR A 86 -6.17 -6.64 0.60
CA TYR A 86 -7.13 -7.63 1.13
C TYR A 86 -6.72 -9.08 0.96
N TYR A 87 -5.64 -9.38 0.23
CA TYR A 87 -5.00 -10.69 0.28
C TYR A 87 -4.45 -11.05 1.68
N LEU A 88 -4.41 -10.09 2.62
CA LEU A 88 -3.85 -10.27 3.97
C LEU A 88 -4.91 -10.57 5.05
N TYR A 89 -6.21 -10.42 4.76
CA TYR A 89 -7.29 -10.76 5.70
C TYR A 89 -8.33 -11.67 5.03
N PRO A 90 -8.22 -13.00 5.21
CA PRO A 90 -9.06 -13.98 4.52
C PRO A 90 -10.46 -14.00 5.15
N ARG A 91 -11.35 -13.11 4.71
CA ARG A 91 -12.79 -13.19 4.95
C ARG A 91 -13.54 -13.00 3.64
N LYS A 92 -14.70 -13.63 3.51
CA LYS A 92 -15.44 -13.78 2.24
C LYS A 92 -16.00 -12.43 1.78
N ILE A 93 -15.50 -11.92 0.65
CA ILE A 93 -16.10 -10.77 -0.03
C ILE A 93 -17.26 -11.29 -0.87
N SER A 94 -18.44 -10.72 -0.68
CA SER A 94 -19.64 -11.05 -1.45
C SER A 94 -20.20 -9.81 -2.13
N ASN A 95 -20.83 -10.00 -3.30
CA ASN A 95 -21.67 -8.96 -3.91
C ASN A 95 -22.98 -8.76 -3.14
N GLU A 96 -23.37 -9.76 -2.34
CA GLU A 96 -24.43 -9.73 -1.34
C GLU A 96 -23.79 -9.87 0.06
N PRO A 97 -23.20 -8.79 0.59
CA PRO A 97 -22.50 -8.84 1.87
C PRO A 97 -23.46 -8.73 3.06
N ASP A 98 -23.15 -9.40 4.16
CA ASP A 98 -23.86 -9.23 5.44
C ASP A 98 -23.54 -7.87 6.09
N TYR A 99 -22.36 -7.30 5.79
CA TYR A 99 -21.88 -6.04 6.34
C TYR A 99 -21.28 -5.12 5.28
N ASN A 100 -21.57 -3.83 5.39
CA ASN A 100 -20.92 -2.77 4.63
C ASN A 100 -19.98 -1.96 5.54
N ILE A 101 -18.72 -1.86 5.12
CA ILE A 101 -17.71 -1.00 5.73
C ILE A 101 -17.50 0.20 4.81
N TYR A 102 -17.77 1.42 5.30
CA TYR A 102 -17.60 2.61 4.47
C TYR A 102 -17.15 3.83 5.25
N TYR A 103 -16.52 4.75 4.52
CA TYR A 103 -16.08 6.04 5.03
C TYR A 103 -17.04 7.14 4.57
N LYS A 104 -17.71 7.80 5.51
CA LYS A 104 -18.64 8.90 5.25
C LYS A 104 -18.33 10.08 6.16
N GLY A 105 -18.14 11.27 5.57
CA GLY A 105 -18.05 12.53 6.31
C GLY A 105 -16.92 12.62 7.36
N GLY A 106 -15.83 11.85 7.22
CA GLY A 106 -14.75 11.84 8.21
C GLY A 106 -14.76 10.63 9.15
N GLN A 107 -15.81 9.83 9.12
CA GLN A 107 -16.01 8.70 10.05
C GLN A 107 -16.04 7.36 9.30
N TYR A 108 -15.50 6.32 9.95
CA TYR A 108 -15.60 4.94 9.50
C TYR A 108 -16.84 4.29 10.12
N ILE A 109 -17.64 3.63 9.28
CA ILE A 109 -18.93 3.07 9.68
C ILE A 109 -18.97 1.59 9.28
N LEU A 110 -19.36 0.75 10.24
CA LEU A 110 -19.74 -0.65 10.02
C LEU A 110 -21.27 -0.71 10.07
N ARG A 111 -21.90 -1.16 8.97
CA ARG A 111 -23.35 -1.28 8.86
C ARG A 111 -23.72 -2.71 8.49
N LYS A 112 -24.59 -3.34 9.28
CA LYS A 112 -25.23 -4.60 8.91
C LYS A 112 -26.30 -4.34 7.83
N LEU A 113 -26.30 -5.15 6.79
CA LEU A 113 -27.30 -5.10 5.72
C LEU A 113 -28.52 -5.98 6.04
#